data_AF-F3KJ10-F1
#
_entry.id   AF-F3KJ10-F1
#
_cell.length_a   1.000
_cell.length_b   1.000
_cell.length_c   1.000
_cell.angle_alpha   90.00
_cell.angle_beta   90.00
_cell.angle_gamma   90.00
#
_symmetry.space_group_name_H-M   'P 1'
#
loop_
_entity.id
_entity.type
_entity.pdbx_description
1 polymer ?
#
loop_
_entity_poly.entity_id
_entity_poly.type
_entity_poly.pdbx_seq_one_letter_code
_entity_poly.pdbx_strand_id
1 'polypeptide(L)'
;MKNNLFLEFEKPIIVNTIDNTKKSKDNEIISRINNSIDEIVNEIVLDLINTNSFLLSSKNIPEIVKACEKFFHDACFGTFEYIQRTGMSIFKVEHTTGINGTLFLKKFFEKIFEVVLSGFSFYVISNENHVCVMFR
;
A
#
# COMPACT_ATOMS: atom_id res chain seq x y z
N MET A 1 55.28 -16.33 -21.96
CA MET A 1 54.90 -15.90 -20.60
C MET A 1 53.39 -16.03 -20.48
N LYS A 2 52.88 -16.98 -19.68
CA LYS A 2 51.44 -17.10 -19.40
C LYS A 2 51.06 -16.03 -18.37
N ASN A 3 49.99 -15.28 -18.65
CA ASN A 3 49.51 -14.17 -17.85
C ASN A 3 48.89 -14.72 -16.55
N ASN A 4 49.56 -14.54 -15.41
CA ASN A 4 49.13 -15.04 -14.09
C ASN A 4 47.95 -14.27 -13.47
N LEU A 5 47.40 -13.27 -14.17
CA LEU A 5 46.36 -12.36 -13.67
C LEU A 5 44.96 -13.00 -13.51
N PHE A 6 44.72 -14.18 -14.08
CA PHE A 6 43.38 -14.80 -14.10
C PHE A 6 43.26 -16.13 -13.36
N LEU A 7 44.35 -16.63 -12.74
CA LEU A 7 44.34 -17.88 -11.98
C LEU A 7 43.41 -17.85 -10.76
N GLU A 8 43.05 -16.66 -10.26
CA GLU A 8 42.12 -16.52 -9.13
C GLU A 8 40.65 -16.70 -9.52
N PHE A 9 40.30 -16.57 -10.80
CA PHE A 9 38.92 -16.77 -11.28
C PHE A 9 38.56 -18.24 -11.52
N GLU A 10 39.55 -19.13 -11.59
CA GLU A 10 39.34 -20.57 -11.78
C GLU A 10 39.08 -21.33 -10.47
N LYS A 11 39.15 -20.66 -9.30
CA LYS A 11 38.82 -21.29 -8.02
C LYS A 11 37.30 -21.34 -7.87
N PRO A 12 36.67 -22.54 -7.83
CA PRO A 12 35.25 -22.63 -7.56
C PRO A 12 34.94 -22.03 -6.20
N ILE A 13 34.02 -21.07 -6.16
CA ILE A 13 33.51 -20.50 -4.91
C ILE A 13 32.74 -21.62 -4.21
N ILE A 14 33.28 -22.13 -3.10
CA ILE A 14 32.56 -23.04 -2.23
C ILE A 14 31.50 -22.20 -1.51
N VAL A 15 30.28 -22.24 -2.03
CA VAL A 15 29.12 -21.62 -1.38
C VAL A 15 28.78 -22.48 -0.17
N ASN A 16 29.25 -22.05 1.00
CA ASN A 16 28.81 -22.65 2.26
C ASN A 16 27.30 -22.52 2.38
N THR A 17 26.69 -23.63 2.75
CA THR A 17 25.29 -23.94 2.88
C THR A 17 24.45 -22.79 3.45
N ILE A 18 23.26 -22.60 2.87
CA ILE A 18 22.26 -21.59 3.26
C ILE A 18 21.99 -21.66 4.77
N ASP A 19 22.38 -20.62 5.47
CA ASP A 19 22.15 -20.44 6.89
C ASP A 19 20.69 -20.02 7.14
N ASN A 20 19.89 -20.90 7.75
CA ASN A 20 18.46 -20.68 8.04
C ASN A 20 18.21 -19.50 9.01
N THR A 21 19.26 -18.91 9.59
CA THR A 21 19.18 -17.73 10.48
C THR A 21 18.96 -16.42 9.73
N LYS A 22 19.37 -16.29 8.45
CA LYS A 22 19.09 -15.09 7.62
C LYS A 22 17.58 -14.90 7.39
N LYS A 23 16.87 -16.00 7.13
CA LYS A 23 15.42 -16.02 6.92
C LYS A 23 14.64 -15.44 8.10
N SER A 24 15.13 -15.64 9.32
CA SER A 24 14.53 -15.11 10.56
C SER A 24 14.70 -13.60 10.70
N LYS A 25 15.87 -13.05 10.35
CA LYS A 25 16.15 -11.61 10.41
C LYS A 25 15.44 -10.84 9.29
N ASP A 26 15.38 -11.41 8.08
CA ASP A 26 14.65 -10.81 6.97
C ASP A 26 13.15 -10.71 7.30
N ASN A 27 12.58 -11.75 7.92
CA ASN A 27 11.19 -11.73 8.39
C ASN A 27 10.95 -10.69 9.50
N GLU A 28 11.90 -10.49 10.40
CA GLU A 28 11.82 -9.46 11.44
C GLU A 28 11.86 -8.04 10.85
N ILE A 29 12.76 -7.79 9.89
CA ILE A 29 12.85 -6.50 9.18
C ILE A 29 11.56 -6.23 8.41
N ILE A 30 11.04 -7.21 7.67
CA ILE A 30 9.77 -7.10 6.94
C ILE A 30 8.61 -6.82 7.91
N SER A 31 8.57 -7.50 9.06
CA SER A 31 7.55 -7.25 10.08
C SER A 31 7.62 -5.83 10.62
N ARG A 32 8.82 -5.30 10.89
CA ARG A 32 8.99 -3.91 11.38
C ARG A 32 8.56 -2.88 10.35
N ILE A 33 8.87 -3.10 9.06
CA ILE A 33 8.43 -2.25 7.97
C ILE A 33 6.90 -2.25 7.88
N ASN A 34 6.28 -3.43 7.92
CA ASN A 34 4.82 -3.56 7.86
C ASN A 34 4.12 -2.85 9.02
N ASN A 35 4.64 -3.01 10.25
CA ASN A 35 4.10 -2.32 11.42
C ASN A 35 4.22 -0.80 11.29
N SER A 36 5.36 -0.30 10.79
CA SER A 36 5.56 1.14 10.57
C SER A 36 4.58 1.69 9.53
N ILE A 37 4.32 0.92 8.46
CA ILE A 37 3.30 1.29 7.46
C ILE A 37 1.92 1.33 8.10
N ASP A 38 1.56 0.35 8.93
CA ASP A 38 0.27 0.31 9.62
C ASP A 38 0.07 1.50 10.57
N GLU A 39 1.10 1.86 11.33
CA GLU A 39 1.08 3.05 12.21
C GLU A 39 0.85 4.34 11.40
N ILE A 40 1.61 4.54 10.32
CA ILE A 40 1.47 5.73 9.45
C ILE A 40 0.10 5.76 8.78
N VAL A 41 -0.40 4.61 8.30
CA VAL A 41 -1.75 4.52 7.71
C VAL A 41 -2.81 4.90 8.73
N ASN A 42 -2.70 4.41 9.96
CA ASN A 42 -3.63 4.75 11.02
C ASN A 42 -3.61 6.26 11.31
N GLU A 43 -2.43 6.87 11.44
CA GLU A 43 -2.30 8.31 11.65
C GLU A 43 -2.96 9.10 10.51
N ILE A 44 -2.64 8.78 9.26
CA ILE A 44 -3.18 9.48 8.09
C ILE A 44 -4.70 9.34 8.00
N VAL A 45 -5.24 8.14 8.21
CA VAL A 45 -6.69 7.92 8.16
C VAL A 45 -7.39 8.65 9.30
N LEU A 46 -6.83 8.63 10.51
CA LEU A 46 -7.38 9.38 11.63
C LEU A 46 -7.31 10.89 11.39
N ASP A 47 -6.23 11.41 10.82
CA ASP A 47 -6.11 12.83 10.47
C ASP A 47 -7.10 13.24 9.38
N LEU A 48 -7.29 12.41 8.35
CA LEU A 48 -8.29 12.61 7.32
C LEU A 48 -9.70 12.72 7.93
N ILE A 49 -9.99 11.84 8.88
CA ILE A 49 -11.26 11.79 9.61
C ILE A 49 -11.40 12.99 10.56
N ASN A 50 -10.37 13.34 11.31
CA ASN A 50 -10.42 14.44 12.28
C ASN A 50 -10.56 15.80 11.59
N THR A 51 -9.92 15.97 10.44
CA THR A 51 -10.09 17.15 9.57
C THR A 51 -11.52 17.26 9.04
N ASN A 52 -12.22 16.12 8.93
CA ASN A 52 -13.58 16.03 8.41
C ASN A 52 -14.45 15.23 9.39
N SER A 53 -14.61 15.72 10.63
CA SER A 53 -15.23 14.97 11.73
C SER A 53 -16.65 14.44 11.45
N PHE A 54 -17.33 15.00 10.45
CA PHE A 54 -18.62 14.52 9.93
C PHE A 54 -18.52 13.18 9.16
N LEU A 55 -17.33 12.73 8.75
CA LEU A 55 -17.12 11.42 8.11
C LEU A 55 -17.46 10.25 9.04
N LEU A 56 -17.29 10.41 10.36
CA LEU A 56 -17.67 9.38 11.35
C LEU A 56 -19.18 9.22 11.51
N SER A 57 -19.94 10.28 11.22
CA SER A 57 -21.41 10.28 11.35
C SER A 57 -22.12 10.09 10.00
N SER A 58 -21.42 10.26 8.88
CA SER A 58 -22.00 10.15 7.54
C SER A 58 -21.69 8.80 6.88
N LYS A 59 -22.72 8.03 6.56
CA LYS A 59 -22.64 6.96 5.54
C LYS A 59 -22.63 7.52 4.11
N ASN A 60 -22.10 8.73 3.92
CA ASN A 60 -22.26 9.50 2.69
C ASN A 60 -21.03 9.34 1.79
N ILE A 61 -21.08 8.36 0.89
CA ILE A 61 -20.01 8.07 -0.09
C ILE A 61 -19.47 9.33 -0.78
N PRO A 62 -20.31 10.26 -1.29
CA PRO A 62 -19.86 11.54 -1.85
C PRO A 62 -18.87 12.35 -1.00
N GLU A 63 -19.04 12.37 0.32
CA GLU A 63 -18.16 13.16 1.19
C GLU A 63 -16.82 12.45 1.43
N ILE A 64 -16.85 11.13 1.56
CA ILE A 64 -15.64 10.31 1.64
C ILE A 64 -14.85 10.42 0.34
N VAL A 65 -15.54 10.43 -0.81
CA VAL A 65 -14.93 10.65 -2.13
C VAL A 65 -14.18 11.98 -2.17
N LYS A 66 -14.82 13.09 -1.76
CA LYS A 66 -14.17 14.41 -1.73
C LYS A 66 -12.95 14.44 -0.80
N ALA A 67 -13.05 13.80 0.37
CA ALA A 67 -11.92 13.73 1.31
C ALA A 67 -10.74 12.96 0.71
N CYS A 68 -11.01 11.81 0.08
CA CYS A 68 -10.00 11.03 -0.64
C CYS A 68 -9.39 11.84 -1.80
N GLU A 69 -10.22 12.44 -2.66
CA GLU A 69 -9.77 13.31 -3.78
C GLU A 69 -8.81 14.39 -3.29
N LYS A 70 -9.19 15.10 -2.22
CA LYS A 70 -8.36 16.13 -1.62
C LYS A 70 -7.04 15.58 -1.09
N PHE A 71 -7.07 14.46 -0.36
CA PHE A 71 -5.86 13.81 0.15
C PHE A 71 -4.90 13.43 -0.98
N PHE A 72 -5.40 12.75 -2.02
CA PHE A 72 -4.56 12.31 -3.13
C PHE A 72 -3.98 13.48 -3.93
N HIS A 73 -4.75 14.56 -4.08
CA HIS A 73 -4.30 15.78 -4.69
C HIS A 73 -3.20 16.47 -3.86
N ASP A 74 -3.45 16.69 -2.57
CA ASP A 74 -2.53 17.41 -1.66
C ASP A 74 -1.23 16.63 -1.44
N ALA A 75 -1.31 15.30 -1.36
CA ALA A 75 -0.16 14.42 -1.15
C ALA A 75 0.65 14.14 -2.43
N CYS A 76 0.15 14.56 -3.60
CA CYS A 76 0.74 14.24 -4.91
C CYS A 76 1.01 12.72 -5.09
N PHE A 77 0.18 11.87 -4.48
CA PHE A 77 0.44 10.43 -4.41
C PHE A 77 0.02 9.69 -5.70
N GLY A 78 -0.80 10.35 -6.53
CA GLY A 78 -1.31 9.79 -7.78
C GLY A 78 -2.64 10.42 -8.19
N THR A 79 -3.26 9.83 -9.20
CA THR A 79 -4.59 10.22 -9.68
C THR A 79 -5.64 9.35 -9.01
N PHE A 80 -6.59 9.96 -8.29
CA PHE A 80 -7.75 9.28 -7.72
C PHE A 80 -8.98 9.51 -8.59
N GLU A 81 -9.75 8.46 -8.84
CA GLU A 81 -11.03 8.50 -9.55
C GLU A 81 -12.11 7.75 -8.76
N TYR A 82 -13.29 8.35 -8.64
CA TYR A 82 -14.50 7.70 -8.17
C TYR A 82 -15.45 7.39 -9.32
N ILE A 83 -15.92 6.14 -9.41
CA ILE A 83 -16.88 5.69 -10.41
C ILE A 83 -18.04 4.99 -9.72
N GLN A 84 -19.27 5.41 -10.02
CA GLN A 84 -20.49 4.72 -9.58
C GLN A 84 -21.16 4.04 -10.78
N ARG A 85 -21.37 2.72 -10.72
CA ARG A 85 -22.09 1.95 -11.75
C ARG A 85 -23.03 0.93 -11.12
N THR A 86 -24.32 0.99 -11.49
CA THR A 86 -25.31 -0.08 -11.19
C THR A 86 -25.23 -0.61 -9.74
N GLY A 87 -25.28 0.29 -8.75
CA GLY A 87 -25.26 -0.08 -7.33
C GLY A 87 -23.89 -0.49 -6.76
N MET A 88 -22.82 -0.36 -7.55
CA MET A 88 -21.44 -0.59 -7.13
C MET A 88 -20.66 0.72 -7.21
N SER A 89 -19.86 0.97 -6.18
CA SER A 89 -18.93 2.09 -6.09
C SER A 89 -17.50 1.60 -6.32
N ILE A 90 -16.70 2.37 -7.03
CA ILE A 90 -15.32 2.02 -7.36
C ILE A 90 -14.41 3.21 -7.04
N PHE A 91 -13.40 2.98 -6.20
CA PHE A 91 -12.25 3.87 -6.05
C PHE A 91 -11.10 3.33 -6.88
N LYS A 92 -10.48 4.19 -7.69
CA LYS A 92 -9.32 3.84 -8.51
C LYS A 92 -8.21 4.84 -8.23
N VAL A 93 -7.00 4.32 -8.01
CA VAL A 93 -5.78 5.11 -7.85
C VAL A 93 -4.74 4.62 -8.84
N GLU A 94 -4.17 5.54 -9.61
CA GLU A 94 -2.99 5.34 -10.44
C GLU A 94 -1.83 6.16 -9.86
N HIS A 95 -0.68 5.51 -9.62
CA HIS A 95 0.47 6.11 -8.92
C HIS A 95 1.79 5.62 -9.52
N THR A 96 2.91 6.29 -9.19
CA THR A 96 4.24 5.99 -9.75
C THR A 96 5.24 5.45 -8.72
N THR A 97 4.77 5.16 -7.51
CA THR A 97 5.61 4.78 -6.35
C THR A 97 5.91 3.27 -6.27
N GLY A 98 5.53 2.49 -7.28
CA GLY A 98 5.75 1.05 -7.34
C GLY A 98 5.04 0.25 -6.24
N ILE A 99 5.44 -1.01 -6.10
CA ILE A 99 4.75 -2.01 -5.27
C ILE A 99 4.56 -1.60 -3.80
N ASN A 100 5.49 -0.81 -3.25
CA ASN A 100 5.41 -0.32 -1.87
C ASN A 100 4.28 0.71 -1.71
N GLY A 101 4.08 1.60 -2.68
CA GLY A 101 2.94 2.51 -2.66
C GLY A 101 1.63 1.76 -2.88
N THR A 102 1.61 0.73 -3.73
CA THR A 102 0.43 -0.14 -3.85
C THR A 102 0.06 -0.76 -2.50
N LEU A 103 1.06 -1.27 -1.75
CA LEU A 103 0.85 -1.86 -0.43
C LEU A 103 0.31 -0.83 0.57
N PHE A 104 0.89 0.38 0.58
CA PHE A 104 0.40 1.49 1.39
C PHE A 104 -1.05 1.83 1.07
N LEU A 105 -1.40 1.98 -0.21
CA LEU A 105 -2.75 2.33 -0.65
C LEU A 105 -3.78 1.25 -0.31
N LYS A 106 -3.39 -0.02 -0.41
CA LYS A 106 -4.23 -1.14 0.04
C LYS A 106 -4.58 -1.02 1.51
N LYS A 107 -3.57 -0.85 2.36
CA LYS A 107 -3.75 -0.67 3.81
C LYS A 107 -4.56 0.59 4.13
N PHE A 108 -4.30 1.69 3.43
CA PHE A 108 -5.07 2.93 3.53
C PHE A 108 -6.56 2.70 3.27
N PHE A 109 -6.91 2.07 2.15
CA PHE A 109 -8.31 1.78 1.86
C PHE A 109 -8.91 0.79 2.86
N GLU A 110 -8.24 -0.31 3.18
CA GLU A 110 -8.69 -1.26 4.21
C GLU A 110 -9.06 -0.53 5.51
N LYS A 111 -8.24 0.43 5.93
CA LYS A 111 -8.50 1.21 7.14
C LYS A 111 -9.65 2.21 6.99
N ILE A 112 -9.74 2.92 5.86
CA ILE A 112 -10.90 3.77 5.55
C ILE A 112 -12.19 2.94 5.60
N PHE A 113 -12.17 1.73 5.03
CA PHE A 113 -13.32 0.85 5.06
C PHE A 113 -13.67 0.36 6.46
N GLU A 114 -12.67 0.02 7.27
CA GLU A 114 -12.87 -0.37 8.67
C GLU A 114 -13.52 0.75 9.50
N VAL A 115 -13.08 2.00 9.31
CA VAL A 115 -13.47 3.10 10.21
C VAL A 115 -14.72 3.83 9.74
N VAL A 116 -14.81 4.21 8.46
CA VAL A 116 -15.90 5.06 7.93
C VAL A 116 -16.88 4.34 7.02
N LEU A 117 -16.51 3.18 6.46
CA LEU A 117 -17.38 2.37 5.59
C LEU A 117 -17.62 0.96 6.12
N SER A 118 -17.65 0.78 7.44
CA SER A 118 -17.72 -0.56 8.08
C SER A 118 -18.96 -1.39 7.73
N GLY A 119 -20.01 -0.74 7.19
CA GLY A 119 -21.21 -1.40 6.68
C GLY A 119 -21.14 -1.86 5.23
N PHE A 120 -20.04 -1.59 4.52
CA PHE A 120 -19.86 -1.94 3.11
C PHE A 120 -18.99 -3.19 2.96
N SER A 121 -19.38 -4.03 2.01
CA SER A 121 -18.50 -5.09 1.50
C SER A 121 -17.58 -4.51 0.44
N PHE A 122 -16.29 -4.85 0.49
CA PHE A 122 -15.32 -4.37 -0.50
C PHE A 122 -14.39 -5.47 -1.00
N TYR A 123 -13.83 -5.24 -2.18
CA TYR A 123 -12.84 -6.09 -2.82
C TYR A 123 -11.76 -5.22 -3.48
N VAL A 124 -10.50 -5.62 -3.31
CA VAL A 124 -9.34 -4.86 -3.79
C VAL A 124 -8.60 -5.62 -4.87
N ILE A 125 -8.43 -4.98 -6.03
CA ILE A 125 -7.58 -5.44 -7.13
C ILE A 125 -6.42 -4.46 -7.28
N SER A 126 -5.21 -4.96 -7.47
CA SER A 126 -4.05 -4.08 -7.62
C SER A 126 -2.96 -4.68 -8.50
N ASN A 127 -2.15 -3.81 -9.09
CA ASN A 127 -0.83 -4.14 -9.65
C ASN A 127 0.24 -3.18 -9.08
N GLU A 128 1.44 -3.17 -9.64
CA GLU A 128 2.56 -2.36 -9.16
C GLU A 128 2.27 -0.85 -9.08
N ASN A 129 1.37 -0.31 -9.90
CA ASN A 129 1.12 1.13 -10.02
C ASN A 129 -0.38 1.50 -9.97
N HIS A 130 -1.24 0.53 -9.66
CA HIS A 130 -2.69 0.72 -9.65
C HIS A 130 -3.33 0.01 -8.47
N VAL A 131 -4.28 0.68 -7.83
CA VAL A 131 -5.20 0.10 -6.84
C VAL A 131 -6.63 0.43 -7.22
N CYS A 132 -7.48 -0.59 -7.23
CA CYS A 132 -8.91 -0.49 -7.50
C CYS A 132 -9.67 -1.15 -6.35
N VAL A 133 -10.57 -0.41 -5.71
CA VAL A 133 -11.43 -0.90 -4.63
C VAL A 133 -12.87 -0.81 -5.08
N MET A 134 -13.53 -1.95 -5.17
CA MET A 134 -14.94 -2.06 -5.53
C MET A 134 -15.73 -2.36 -4.26
N PHE A 135 -16.82 -1.63 -4.02
CA PHE A 135 -17.60 -1.76 -2.78
C PHE A 135 -19.10 -1.50 -2.96
N ARG A 136 -19.88 -2.12 -2.07
CA ARG A 136 -21.35 -2.06 -2.03
C ARG A 136 -21.89 -2.32 -0.62
#